data_AF-V5HKG4-F1
#
_entry.id   AF-V5HKG4-F1
#
_cell.length_a   1.000
_cell.length_b   1.000
_cell.length_c   1.000
_cell.angle_alpha   90.00
_cell.angle_beta   90.00
_cell.angle_gamma   90.00
#
_symmetry.space_group_name_H-M   'P 1'
#
loop_
_entity.id
_entity.type
_entity.pdbx_description
1 polymer ?
#
loop_
_entity_poly.entity_id
_entity_poly.type
_entity_poly.pdbx_seq_one_letter_code
_entity_poly.pdbx_strand_id
1 'polypeptide(L)'
;MSSVDPMFKSLPKNSTFFTIWRIEKMQIVQFPKDQYGTFYTGDSYIVVVASDNTEKPNCFMKSKKAVGALDIHIHFWLGAQTSQDEAGVAAYKTVELDDHLGGSPVQHREVQGFESQRFLSYFPKGIRIQNGGVVSGFKHVEDTMTPRMFHIKGKRRPIVKELPNVSWSLMNDGDVFVIDARTVVFVWCGRHANHVEKLQGAVTAQQLKAEHGEGTIVIVEDGQEKHLGSPEKEYLNHLLPLEDKVVKNHRDMSGDELAEKQHCADIKLYRCSDEVGTLRVTEVKTGPLEQKDLLSQDSYIVDNAEAGIWVWVGKKASHKERTEAMRNAQGFIKKKGYPHCTQVARVIEGGEPMGFKCLFRVWHDTEHPALPGKTHSAHKIAKTVQTKFDAPTLHSNPALSAQMQVVDDGTGKREVFRVRNLNLVSVELRDHGKFFSNGCYVIVYIYDSGTKEDCIVYYWLGQNASTDDKRTAALKARELDDRFNGQSVLVRARSG
;
A
#
# COMPACT_ATOMS: atom_id res chain seq x y z
N MET A 1 38.79 -9.98 4.78
CA MET A 1 37.61 -10.18 5.65
C MET A 1 37.47 -8.91 6.49
N SER A 2 36.53 -8.03 6.15
CA SER A 2 36.29 -6.84 6.96
C SER A 2 35.85 -7.28 8.36
N SER A 3 36.42 -6.65 9.38
CA SER A 3 36.02 -6.84 10.76
C SER A 3 34.56 -6.40 10.91
N VAL A 4 33.63 -7.35 10.97
CA VAL A 4 32.21 -7.06 11.26
C VAL A 4 32.11 -6.33 12.59
N ASP A 5 31.34 -5.24 12.59
CA ASP A 5 31.11 -4.38 13.74
C ASP A 5 30.69 -5.20 14.98
N PRO A 6 31.32 -4.98 16.15
CA PRO A 6 30.97 -5.68 17.39
C PRO A 6 29.49 -5.62 17.73
N MET A 7 28.81 -4.52 17.40
CA MET A 7 27.38 -4.35 17.71
C MET A 7 26.50 -5.35 16.95
N PHE A 8 26.86 -5.71 15.71
CA PHE A 8 26.08 -6.67 14.93
C PHE A 8 26.23 -8.11 15.45
N LYS A 9 27.40 -8.45 16.00
CA LYS A 9 27.65 -9.77 16.61
C LYS A 9 26.78 -10.04 17.83
N SER A 10 26.26 -8.99 18.47
CA SER A 10 25.38 -9.10 19.64
C SER A 10 23.93 -9.47 19.30
N LEU A 11 23.56 -9.51 18.01
CA LEU A 11 22.19 -9.76 17.60
C LEU A 11 21.77 -11.23 17.84
N PRO A 12 20.57 -11.44 18.40
CA PRO A 12 20.10 -12.79 18.68
C PRO A 12 19.78 -13.53 17.38
N LYS A 13 20.43 -14.68 17.19
CA LYS A 13 20.16 -15.57 16.05
C LYS A 13 18.86 -16.34 16.27
N ASN A 14 18.09 -16.56 15.21
CA ASN A 14 16.84 -17.34 15.22
C ASN A 14 15.79 -16.87 16.24
N SER A 15 15.79 -15.57 16.54
CA SER A 15 14.83 -14.93 17.45
C SER A 15 14.27 -13.68 16.81
N THR A 16 13.05 -13.30 17.16
CA THR A 16 12.50 -11.99 16.80
C THR A 16 13.20 -10.91 17.62
N PHE A 17 13.43 -9.75 17.03
CA PHE A 17 14.01 -8.60 17.74
C PHE A 17 13.71 -7.29 17.02
N PHE A 18 13.82 -6.20 17.78
CA PHE A 18 13.74 -4.83 17.28
C PHE A 18 14.86 -4.00 17.91
N THR A 19 15.71 -3.41 17.08
CA THR A 19 16.85 -2.63 17.54
C THR A 19 17.01 -1.35 16.72
N ILE A 20 17.36 -0.26 17.40
CA ILE A 20 17.74 1.01 16.78
C ILE A 20 19.20 1.32 17.17
N TRP A 21 19.99 1.72 16.18
CA TRP A 21 21.29 2.35 16.38
C TRP A 21 21.27 3.76 15.81
N ARG A 22 22.00 4.65 16.45
CA ARG A 22 22.29 6.01 15.99
C ARG A 22 23.72 6.05 15.45
N ILE A 23 23.94 6.80 14.37
CA ILE A 23 25.30 7.07 13.91
C ILE A 23 25.84 8.24 14.73
N GLU A 24 26.96 8.02 15.43
CA GLU A 24 27.64 9.07 16.18
C GLU A 24 29.13 9.03 15.82
N LYS A 25 29.68 10.14 15.29
CA LYS A 25 31.10 10.26 14.93
C LYS A 25 31.61 9.07 14.11
N MET A 26 30.88 8.73 13.05
CA MET A 26 31.17 7.62 12.12
C MET A 26 31.10 6.20 12.73
N GLN A 27 30.50 6.04 13.91
CA GLN A 27 30.31 4.75 14.56
C GLN A 27 28.82 4.48 14.85
N ILE A 28 28.45 3.20 14.94
CA ILE A 28 27.10 2.81 15.36
C ILE A 28 27.04 2.71 16.88
N VAL A 29 26.11 3.45 17.47
CA VAL A 29 25.88 3.46 18.92
C VAL A 29 24.48 2.93 19.20
N GLN A 30 24.36 2.04 20.19
CA GLN A 30 23.06 1.51 20.61
C GLN A 30 22.15 2.65 21.07
N PHE A 31 20.98 2.80 20.43
CA PHE A 31 20.05 3.83 20.85
C PHE A 31 19.28 3.38 22.11
N PRO A 32 19.09 4.24 23.12
CA PRO A 32 18.38 3.87 24.35
C PRO A 32 16.93 3.42 24.07
N LYS A 33 16.52 2.29 24.66
CA LYS A 33 15.19 1.69 24.41
C LYS A 33 14.03 2.57 24.87
N ASP A 34 14.25 3.36 25.92
CA ASP A 34 13.33 4.37 26.44
C ASP A 34 13.08 5.52 25.46
N GLN A 35 14.02 5.76 24.53
CA GLN A 35 13.93 6.81 23.53
C GLN A 35 13.44 6.30 22.17
N TYR A 36 13.13 5.02 22.03
CA TYR A 36 12.63 4.47 20.77
C TYR A 36 11.40 5.23 20.26
N GLY A 37 11.46 5.63 19.00
CA GLY A 37 10.48 6.52 18.37
C GLY A 37 10.89 7.99 18.39
N THR A 38 11.98 8.37 19.05
CA THR A 38 12.56 9.72 18.96
C THR A 38 13.73 9.71 17.98
N PHE A 39 13.73 10.63 17.04
CA PHE A 39 14.77 10.82 16.02
C PHE A 39 15.22 12.28 16.00
N TYR A 40 16.51 12.52 15.78
CA TYR A 40 17.05 13.87 15.65
C TYR A 40 17.25 14.24 14.19
N THR A 41 16.86 15.45 13.82
CA THR A 41 16.91 15.93 12.43
C THR A 41 18.32 15.99 11.85
N GLY A 42 19.33 16.18 12.71
CA GLY A 42 20.75 16.24 12.34
C GLY A 42 21.42 14.88 12.20
N ASP A 43 20.73 13.76 12.46
CA ASP A 43 21.38 12.46 12.59
C ASP A 43 20.87 11.43 11.59
N SER A 44 21.64 10.34 11.48
CA SER A 44 21.25 9.13 10.76
C SER A 44 21.10 7.95 11.72
N TYR A 45 20.17 7.04 11.41
CA TYR A 45 19.85 5.88 12.24
C TYR A 45 19.74 4.61 11.42
N ILE A 46 19.96 3.47 12.07
CA ILE A 46 19.69 2.14 11.52
C ILE A 46 18.67 1.46 12.43
N VAL A 47 17.53 1.05 11.87
CA VAL A 47 16.46 0.33 12.55
C VAL A 47 16.33 -1.05 11.94
N VAL A 48 16.43 -2.09 12.76
CA VAL A 48 16.35 -3.48 12.29
C VAL A 48 15.24 -4.19 13.02
N VAL A 49 14.45 -4.90 12.24
CA VAL A 49 13.28 -5.63 12.70
C VAL A 49 13.38 -7.05 12.16
N ALA A 50 13.44 -8.03 13.06
CA ALA A 50 13.29 -9.44 12.72
C ALA A 50 12.00 -9.96 13.33
N SER A 51 11.08 -10.47 12.51
CA SER A 51 9.77 -10.97 12.94
C SER A 51 9.47 -12.33 12.33
N ASP A 52 8.67 -13.16 12.99
CA ASP A 52 8.29 -14.50 12.53
C ASP A 52 6.81 -14.57 12.10
N ASN A 53 6.22 -13.42 11.75
CA ASN A 53 4.81 -13.24 11.37
C ASN A 53 3.77 -13.71 12.42
N THR A 54 4.17 -14.03 13.65
CA THR A 54 3.23 -14.40 14.72
C THR A 54 2.61 -13.20 15.43
N GLU A 55 3.30 -12.07 15.42
CA GLU A 55 2.86 -10.82 16.04
C GLU A 55 3.25 -9.62 15.17
N LYS A 56 2.54 -8.50 15.36
CA LYS A 56 2.87 -7.27 14.64
C LYS A 56 4.16 -6.68 15.20
N PRO A 57 5.19 -6.49 14.36
CA PRO A 57 6.43 -5.92 14.84
C PRO A 57 6.23 -4.47 15.30
N ASN A 58 6.78 -4.11 16.46
CA ASN A 58 6.82 -2.75 16.95
C ASN A 58 8.01 -2.55 17.91
N CYS A 59 8.29 -1.29 18.24
CA CYS A 59 9.41 -0.89 19.08
C CYS A 59 9.40 -1.44 20.52
N PHE A 60 8.26 -1.92 21.00
CA PHE A 60 8.11 -2.51 22.34
C PHE A 60 8.20 -4.05 22.34
N MET A 61 8.48 -4.67 21.18
CA MET A 61 8.53 -6.14 21.10
C MET A 61 9.63 -6.70 22.00
N LYS A 62 9.36 -7.86 22.59
CA LYS A 62 10.34 -8.62 23.36
C LYS A 62 10.98 -9.67 22.47
N SER A 63 12.27 -9.91 22.69
CA SER A 63 12.98 -10.97 21.98
C SER A 63 12.39 -12.33 22.38
N LYS A 64 11.94 -13.11 21.38
CA LYS A 64 11.49 -14.48 21.58
C LYS A 64 12.05 -15.38 20.49
N LYS A 65 12.15 -16.68 20.77
CA LYS A 65 12.60 -17.68 19.79
C LYS A 65 11.61 -17.73 18.63
N ALA A 66 12.12 -17.66 17.40
CA ALA A 66 11.29 -17.66 16.20
C ALA A 66 10.58 -19.01 16.03
N VAL A 67 9.29 -18.97 15.69
CA VAL A 67 8.49 -20.17 15.41
C VAL A 67 8.62 -20.61 13.94
N GLY A 68 9.08 -19.72 13.06
CA GLY A 68 9.29 -19.99 11.64
C GLY A 68 10.45 -19.18 11.05
N ALA A 69 10.47 -19.06 9.71
CA ALA A 69 11.45 -18.21 9.03
C ALA A 69 11.30 -16.75 9.47
N LEU A 70 12.43 -16.09 9.71
CA LEU A 70 12.46 -14.68 10.08
C LEU A 70 12.31 -13.81 8.83
N ASP A 71 11.31 -12.94 8.86
CA ASP A 71 11.18 -11.80 7.96
C ASP A 71 11.95 -10.63 8.56
N ILE A 72 13.02 -10.22 7.88
CA ILE A 72 13.98 -9.22 8.39
C ILE A 72 13.97 -7.99 7.49
N HIS A 73 13.78 -6.83 8.12
CA HIS A 73 13.85 -5.53 7.47
C HIS A 73 14.90 -4.66 8.14
N ILE A 74 15.74 -4.03 7.32
CA ILE A 74 16.72 -3.03 7.74
C ILE A 74 16.31 -1.70 7.15
N HIS A 75 16.06 -0.71 7.99
CA HIS A 75 15.75 0.64 7.60
C HIS A 75 16.92 1.53 8.00
N PHE A 76 17.44 2.34 7.09
CA PHE A 76 18.31 3.45 7.48
C PHE A 76 17.56 4.75 7.29
N TRP A 77 17.40 5.48 8.38
CA TRP A 77 16.67 6.74 8.43
C TRP A 77 17.65 7.90 8.38
N LEU A 78 17.38 8.86 7.50
CA LEU A 78 18.22 10.02 7.25
C LEU A 78 17.47 11.29 7.65
N GLY A 79 17.99 11.99 8.66
CA GLY A 79 17.47 13.28 9.08
C GLY A 79 17.60 14.36 8.00
N ALA A 80 16.69 15.33 8.01
CA ALA A 80 16.69 16.42 7.03
C ALA A 80 17.98 17.27 7.07
N GLN A 81 18.60 17.37 8.25
CA GLN A 81 19.86 18.07 8.48
C GLN A 81 21.04 17.12 8.68
N THR A 82 20.88 15.82 8.37
CA THR A 82 21.98 14.86 8.57
C THR A 82 23.14 15.14 7.63
N SER A 83 24.34 14.97 8.15
CA SER A 83 25.57 15.19 7.40
C SER A 83 25.78 14.10 6.34
N GLN A 84 26.48 14.43 5.25
CA GLN A 84 26.72 13.49 4.14
C GLN A 84 27.55 12.28 4.60
N ASP A 85 28.48 12.49 5.52
CA ASP A 85 29.31 11.46 6.12
C ASP A 85 28.49 10.51 7.01
N GLU A 86 27.59 11.02 7.86
CA GLU A 86 26.69 10.17 8.66
C GLU A 86 25.70 9.38 7.79
N ALA A 87 25.12 10.02 6.77
CA ALA A 87 24.27 9.35 5.81
C ALA A 87 25.02 8.25 5.05
N GLY A 88 26.27 8.51 4.67
CA GLY A 88 27.17 7.55 4.03
C GLY A 88 27.48 6.37 4.95
N VAL A 89 27.75 6.62 6.23
CA VAL A 89 27.98 5.56 7.22
C VAL A 89 26.73 4.73 7.45
N ALA A 90 25.54 5.34 7.56
CA ALA A 90 24.29 4.60 7.72
C ALA A 90 24.01 3.66 6.53
N ALA A 91 24.25 4.12 5.30
CA ALA A 91 24.12 3.30 4.10
C ALA A 91 25.14 2.15 4.06
N TYR A 92 26.41 2.44 4.29
CA TYR A 92 27.48 1.42 4.31
C TYR A 92 27.26 0.37 5.41
N LYS A 93 26.92 0.80 6.63
CA LYS A 93 26.66 -0.08 7.78
C LYS A 93 25.41 -0.93 7.57
N THR A 94 24.42 -0.45 6.84
CA THR A 94 23.25 -1.25 6.43
C THR A 94 23.63 -2.39 5.51
N VAL A 95 24.55 -2.17 4.56
CA VAL A 95 25.07 -3.24 3.69
C VAL A 95 25.91 -4.23 4.49
N GLU A 96 26.77 -3.75 5.39
CA GLU A 96 27.56 -4.61 6.28
C GLU A 96 26.67 -5.52 7.15
N LEU A 97 25.60 -4.96 7.71
CA LEU A 97 24.64 -5.70 8.52
C LEU A 97 23.85 -6.72 7.68
N ASP A 98 23.43 -6.34 6.48
CA ASP A 98 22.73 -7.23 5.56
C ASP A 98 23.58 -8.47 5.24
N ASP A 99 24.86 -8.28 4.88
CA ASP A 99 25.79 -9.37 4.64
C ASP A 99 25.99 -10.22 5.91
N HIS A 100 26.03 -9.60 7.10
CA HIS A 100 26.13 -10.32 8.37
C HIS A 100 24.90 -11.20 8.65
N LEU A 101 23.71 -10.78 8.21
CA LEU A 101 22.45 -11.50 8.33
C LEU A 101 22.21 -12.48 7.16
N GLY A 102 23.21 -12.69 6.30
CA GLY A 102 23.18 -13.65 5.20
C GLY A 102 22.58 -13.12 3.90
N GLY A 103 22.45 -11.79 3.76
CA GLY A 103 21.94 -11.13 2.56
C GLY A 103 20.44 -11.36 2.28
N SER A 104 19.72 -11.93 3.24
CA SER A 104 18.26 -12.12 3.18
C SER A 104 17.41 -10.89 3.52
N PRO A 105 17.86 -9.91 4.33
CA PRO A 105 17.04 -8.77 4.68
C PRO A 105 16.64 -7.87 3.50
N VAL A 106 15.43 -7.32 3.60
CA VAL A 106 14.96 -6.22 2.74
C VAL A 106 15.47 -4.90 3.32
N GLN A 107 16.15 -4.11 2.50
CA GLN A 107 16.68 -2.80 2.92
C GLN A 107 15.74 -1.68 2.49
N HIS A 108 15.53 -0.70 3.36
CA HIS A 108 14.70 0.47 3.09
C HIS A 108 15.48 1.75 3.38
N ARG A 109 15.43 2.69 2.45
CA ARG A 109 15.89 4.06 2.67
C ARG A 109 14.73 4.91 3.14
N GLU A 110 14.83 5.40 4.37
CA GLU A 110 13.82 6.27 4.98
C GLU A 110 14.40 7.69 5.08
N VAL A 111 13.66 8.69 4.59
CA VAL A 111 14.05 10.10 4.66
C VAL A 111 13.07 10.80 5.58
N GLN A 112 13.56 11.68 6.46
CA GLN A 112 12.73 12.46 7.37
C GLN A 112 11.54 13.10 6.64
N GLY A 113 10.34 12.80 7.13
CA GLY A 113 9.07 13.30 6.60
C GLY A 113 8.55 12.60 5.34
N PHE A 114 9.25 11.56 4.87
CA PHE A 114 8.82 10.74 3.74
C PHE A 114 8.98 9.24 4.05
N GLU A 115 8.88 8.87 5.32
CA GLU A 115 9.07 7.50 5.77
C GLU A 115 8.01 6.54 5.21
N SER A 116 8.41 5.31 4.96
CA SER A 116 7.51 4.25 4.53
C SER A 116 6.46 3.96 5.60
N GLN A 117 5.24 3.59 5.19
CA GLN A 117 4.19 3.17 6.13
C GLN A 117 4.64 1.97 6.99
N ARG A 118 5.52 1.13 6.45
CA ARG A 118 6.12 0.02 7.18
C ARG A 118 6.98 0.54 8.34
N PHE A 119 7.88 1.47 8.09
CA PHE A 119 8.70 2.09 9.13
C PHE A 119 7.85 2.72 10.23
N LEU A 120 6.86 3.54 9.83
CA LEU A 120 5.95 4.20 10.76
C LEU A 120 5.13 3.20 11.59
N SER A 121 4.73 2.07 11.01
CA SER A 121 3.94 1.03 11.71
C SER A 121 4.65 0.42 12.91
N TYR A 122 5.99 0.50 12.96
CA TYR A 122 6.76 0.02 14.10
C TYR A 122 6.62 0.90 15.35
N PHE A 123 6.17 2.13 15.18
CA PHE A 123 6.02 3.12 16.25
C PHE A 123 4.54 3.41 16.48
N PRO A 124 3.82 2.59 17.26
CA PRO A 124 2.37 2.73 17.43
C PRO A 124 1.94 4.03 18.12
N LYS A 125 2.88 4.72 18.79
CA LYS A 125 2.69 6.05 19.38
C LYS A 125 3.12 7.20 18.44
N GLY A 126 3.46 6.88 17.19
CA GLY A 126 4.11 7.80 16.26
C GLY A 126 5.61 7.96 16.53
N ILE A 127 6.29 8.63 15.60
CA ILE A 127 7.67 9.09 15.77
C ILE A 127 7.68 10.55 16.26
N ARG A 128 8.72 10.94 16.98
CA ARG A 128 8.99 12.31 17.43
C ARG A 128 10.29 12.77 16.80
N ILE A 129 10.23 13.82 16.00
CA ILE A 129 11.42 14.42 15.40
C ILE A 129 11.84 15.60 16.27
N GLN A 130 13.10 15.60 16.70
CA GLN A 130 13.68 16.65 17.52
C GLN A 130 14.76 17.41 16.76
N ASN A 131 14.86 18.72 17.00
CA ASN A 131 15.93 19.54 16.46
C ASN A 131 17.26 19.21 17.15
N GLY A 132 18.36 19.38 16.41
CA GLY A 132 19.70 19.03 16.86
C GLY A 132 20.17 17.68 16.33
N GLY A 133 21.24 17.16 16.94
CA GLY A 133 21.94 15.96 16.51
C GLY A 133 23.36 15.93 17.08
N VAL A 134 24.15 14.92 16.73
CA VAL A 134 25.59 14.93 17.00
C VAL A 134 26.20 16.04 16.15
N VAL A 135 26.91 16.97 16.80
CA VAL A 135 27.43 18.17 16.14
C VAL A 135 28.47 17.80 15.08
N SER A 136 28.11 17.96 13.80
CA SER A 136 29.01 17.97 12.64
C SER A 136 29.37 19.42 12.26
N GLY A 137 30.61 19.63 11.80
CA GLY A 137 31.30 20.93 11.76
C GLY A 137 31.07 21.85 10.55
N PHE A 138 29.85 21.96 9.99
CA PHE A 138 29.58 22.90 8.88
C PHE A 138 28.25 23.65 8.97
N LYS A 139 28.21 24.82 8.29
CA LYS A 139 27.25 25.92 8.46
C LYS A 139 25.81 25.59 8.03
N HIS A 140 24.89 26.13 8.83
CA HIS A 140 23.44 26.24 8.64
C HIS A 140 23.05 27.02 7.37
N VAL A 141 22.00 26.58 6.70
CA VAL A 141 21.20 27.37 5.75
C VAL A 141 19.76 27.36 6.27
N GLU A 142 19.16 28.54 6.41
CA GLU A 142 17.79 28.71 6.90
C GLU A 142 16.76 28.34 5.83
N ASP A 143 15.78 27.51 6.20
CA ASP A 143 14.66 27.10 5.34
C ASP A 143 13.53 28.14 5.36
N THR A 144 13.31 28.84 4.25
CA THR A 144 12.02 29.45 3.91
C THR A 144 11.22 28.47 3.06
N MET A 145 10.31 27.70 3.68
CA MET A 145 9.52 26.66 3.01
C MET A 145 8.25 27.25 2.37
N THR A 146 8.02 26.91 1.10
CA THR A 146 6.83 27.31 0.31
C THR A 146 5.68 26.32 0.48
N PRO A 147 4.40 26.76 0.43
CA PRO A 147 3.23 25.86 0.51
C PRO A 147 3.21 24.82 -0.62
N ARG A 148 2.77 23.59 -0.32
CA ARG A 148 2.69 22.47 -1.28
C ARG A 148 1.25 22.01 -1.49
N MET A 149 0.94 21.46 -2.66
CA MET A 149 -0.38 20.92 -2.97
C MET A 149 -0.28 19.50 -3.53
N PHE A 150 -1.16 18.62 -3.09
CA PHE A 150 -1.23 17.22 -3.52
C PHE A 150 -2.60 16.93 -4.12
N HIS A 151 -2.61 16.14 -5.19
CA HIS A 151 -3.80 15.63 -5.87
C HIS A 151 -3.95 14.14 -5.57
N ILE A 152 -5.15 13.74 -5.16
CA ILE A 152 -5.48 12.37 -4.77
C ILE A 152 -6.57 11.84 -5.68
N LYS A 153 -6.24 10.81 -6.44
CA LYS A 153 -7.14 10.20 -7.43
C LYS A 153 -7.01 8.68 -7.49
N GLY A 154 -8.13 7.97 -7.54
CA GLY A 154 -8.19 6.53 -7.79
C GLY A 154 -9.36 5.85 -7.07
N LYS A 155 -9.79 4.71 -7.59
CA LYS A 155 -11.02 4.03 -7.15
C LYS A 155 -10.76 2.96 -6.10
N ARG A 156 -9.72 2.15 -6.31
CA ARG A 156 -9.30 1.08 -5.39
C ARG A 156 -7.98 1.39 -4.73
N ARG A 157 -7.08 2.04 -5.47
CA ARG A 157 -5.74 2.41 -5.01
C ARG A 157 -5.51 3.89 -5.34
N PRO A 158 -5.98 4.80 -4.46
CA PRO A 158 -5.80 6.23 -4.69
C PRO A 158 -4.32 6.57 -4.70
N ILE A 159 -3.90 7.28 -5.74
CA ILE A 159 -2.54 7.77 -5.94
C ILE A 159 -2.49 9.20 -5.42
N VAL A 160 -1.46 9.51 -4.65
CA VAL A 160 -1.16 10.88 -4.18
C VAL A 160 -0.05 11.42 -5.07
N LYS A 161 -0.29 12.55 -5.74
CA LYS A 161 0.65 13.21 -6.64
C LYS A 161 0.88 14.65 -6.20
N GLU A 162 2.12 15.09 -6.13
CA GLU A 162 2.43 16.50 -5.85
C GLU A 162 2.17 17.37 -7.10
N LEU A 163 1.61 18.57 -6.89
CA LEU A 163 1.29 19.53 -7.93
C LEU A 163 2.32 20.67 -7.96
N PRO A 164 2.58 21.26 -9.14
CA PRO A 164 3.65 22.24 -9.31
C PRO A 164 3.46 23.53 -8.52
N ASN A 165 2.23 23.87 -8.17
CA ASN A 165 1.87 25.03 -7.37
C ASN A 165 0.47 24.88 -6.75
N VAL A 166 0.17 25.69 -5.74
CA VAL A 166 -1.17 25.84 -5.18
C VAL A 166 -2.01 26.74 -6.10
N SER A 167 -3.06 26.19 -6.74
CA SER A 167 -3.93 26.94 -7.67
C SER A 167 -5.25 26.23 -7.94
N TRP A 168 -6.35 26.99 -8.03
CA TRP A 168 -7.68 26.50 -8.40
C TRP A 168 -7.70 25.81 -9.77
N SER A 169 -6.90 26.30 -10.73
CA SER A 169 -6.88 25.78 -12.11
C SER A 169 -6.45 24.32 -12.23
N LEU A 170 -5.79 23.78 -11.20
CA LEU A 170 -5.36 22.38 -11.13
C LEU A 170 -6.40 21.46 -10.46
N MET A 171 -7.40 22.05 -9.82
CA MET A 171 -8.41 21.34 -9.04
C MET A 171 -9.62 20.93 -9.90
N ASN A 172 -10.31 19.88 -9.48
CA ASN A 172 -11.55 19.41 -10.08
C ASN A 172 -12.55 18.95 -9.02
N ASP A 173 -13.84 18.96 -9.34
CA ASP A 173 -14.90 18.61 -8.39
C ASP A 173 -15.06 17.10 -8.14
N GLY A 174 -14.23 16.25 -8.74
CA GLY A 174 -14.29 14.79 -8.68
C GLY A 174 -13.21 14.12 -7.85
N ASP A 175 -12.22 14.86 -7.37
CA ASP A 175 -11.05 14.30 -6.68
C ASP A 175 -10.80 15.03 -5.33
N VAL A 176 -9.80 14.58 -4.57
CA VAL A 176 -9.40 15.19 -3.30
C VAL A 176 -8.05 15.89 -3.45
N PHE A 177 -7.92 17.07 -2.84
CA PHE A 177 -6.69 17.86 -2.86
C PHE A 177 -6.26 18.20 -1.44
N VAL A 178 -4.96 18.07 -1.16
CA VAL A 178 -4.40 18.38 0.16
C VAL A 178 -3.40 19.52 0.01
N ILE A 179 -3.57 20.60 0.77
CA ILE A 179 -2.70 21.77 0.75
C ILE A 179 -1.95 21.82 2.07
N ASP A 180 -0.63 21.72 1.99
CA ASP A 180 0.28 21.78 3.11
C ASP A 180 0.81 23.20 3.27
N ALA A 181 0.36 23.90 4.31
CA ALA A 181 0.84 25.22 4.69
C ALA A 181 1.52 25.21 6.06
N ARG A 182 2.16 24.07 6.41
CA ARG A 182 2.95 23.84 7.64
C ARG A 182 2.14 23.84 8.93
N THR A 183 1.61 25.00 9.33
CA THR A 183 0.80 25.16 10.54
C THR A 183 -0.64 24.70 10.34
N VAL A 184 -1.12 24.69 9.11
CA VAL A 184 -2.46 24.22 8.74
C VAL A 184 -2.35 23.35 7.49
N VAL A 185 -3.03 22.20 7.53
CA VAL A 185 -3.18 21.32 6.37
C VAL A 185 -4.64 21.32 5.97
N PHE A 186 -4.94 21.80 4.76
CA PHE A 186 -6.29 21.79 4.22
C PHE A 186 -6.53 20.53 3.40
N VAL A 187 -7.64 19.84 3.65
CA VAL A 187 -8.14 18.74 2.82
C VAL A 187 -9.37 19.24 2.10
N TRP A 188 -9.21 19.62 0.84
CA TRP A 188 -10.32 20.02 -0.01
C TRP A 188 -10.92 18.79 -0.70
N CYS A 189 -12.20 18.54 -0.45
CA CYS A 189 -12.95 17.43 -1.00
C CYS A 189 -13.87 17.90 -2.13
N GLY A 190 -13.62 17.43 -3.35
CA GLY A 190 -14.55 17.62 -4.46
C GLY A 190 -15.93 17.00 -4.17
N ARG A 191 -16.98 17.62 -4.71
CA ARG A 191 -18.38 17.19 -4.53
C ARG A 191 -18.61 15.74 -4.96
N HIS A 192 -17.91 15.29 -5.99
CA HIS A 192 -18.03 13.96 -6.59
C HIS A 192 -16.86 13.03 -6.22
N ALA A 193 -15.97 13.46 -5.33
CA ALA A 193 -14.86 12.65 -4.86
C ALA A 193 -15.32 11.37 -4.15
N ASN A 194 -14.65 10.26 -4.45
CA ASN A 194 -15.05 8.97 -3.92
C ASN A 194 -14.58 8.78 -2.46
N HIS A 195 -15.22 7.85 -1.74
CA HIS A 195 -14.92 7.65 -0.31
C HIS A 195 -13.47 7.18 -0.06
N VAL A 196 -12.87 6.45 -1.00
CA VAL A 196 -11.50 5.93 -0.86
C VAL A 196 -10.49 7.07 -0.99
N GLU A 197 -10.72 8.02 -1.90
CA GLU A 197 -9.92 9.25 -2.04
C GLU A 197 -10.04 10.15 -0.81
N LYS A 198 -11.26 10.35 -0.29
CA LYS A 198 -11.49 11.13 0.94
C LYS A 198 -10.74 10.54 2.14
N LEU A 199 -10.80 9.21 2.28
CA LEU A 199 -10.05 8.51 3.33
C LEU A 199 -8.54 8.69 3.14
N GLN A 200 -8.05 8.56 1.90
CA GLN A 200 -6.63 8.77 1.59
C GLN A 200 -6.20 10.22 1.85
N GLY A 201 -7.01 11.22 1.53
CA GLY A 201 -6.75 12.62 1.85
C GLY A 201 -6.66 12.90 3.34
N ALA A 202 -7.55 12.29 4.14
CA ALA A 202 -7.46 12.38 5.59
C ALA A 202 -6.17 11.72 6.13
N VAL A 203 -5.78 10.56 5.58
CA VAL A 203 -4.52 9.89 5.93
C VAL A 203 -3.31 10.73 5.54
N THR A 204 -3.28 11.29 4.34
CA THR A 204 -2.20 12.17 3.87
C THR A 204 -2.10 13.44 4.71
N ALA A 205 -3.23 14.06 5.09
CA ALA A 205 -3.19 15.23 5.97
C ALA A 205 -2.73 14.90 7.40
N GLN A 206 -3.06 13.73 7.92
CA GLN A 206 -2.54 13.24 9.20
C GLN A 206 -1.03 12.99 9.14
N GLN A 207 -0.51 12.50 8.01
CA GLN A 207 0.92 12.34 7.77
C GLN A 207 1.62 13.70 7.75
N LEU A 208 1.15 14.65 6.93
CA LEU A 208 1.72 16.00 6.84
C LEU A 208 1.68 16.73 8.18
N LYS A 209 0.58 16.63 8.93
CA LYS A 209 0.51 17.20 10.28
C LYS A 209 1.52 16.55 11.24
N ALA A 210 1.73 15.24 11.14
CA ALA A 210 2.73 14.55 11.94
C ALA A 210 4.16 14.96 11.56
N GLU A 211 4.42 15.25 10.29
CA GLU A 211 5.71 15.78 9.79
C GLU A 211 6.05 17.14 10.40
N HIS A 212 5.05 18.02 10.55
CA HIS A 212 5.24 19.37 11.11
C HIS A 212 5.26 19.40 12.64
N GLY A 213 4.84 18.33 13.31
CA GLY A 213 4.79 18.19 14.77
C GLY A 213 3.62 18.93 15.44
N GLU A 214 3.35 20.17 15.02
CA GLU A 214 2.20 20.96 15.43
C GLU A 214 1.42 21.46 14.20
N GLY A 215 0.09 21.48 14.30
CA GLY A 215 -0.75 22.03 13.23
C GLY A 215 -2.20 21.56 13.28
N THR A 216 -3.05 22.22 12.50
CA THR A 216 -4.49 21.92 12.42
C THR A 216 -4.84 21.32 11.07
N ILE A 217 -5.66 20.27 11.06
CA ILE A 217 -6.22 19.73 9.82
C ILE A 217 -7.60 20.34 9.64
N VAL A 218 -7.83 20.95 8.49
CA VAL A 218 -9.11 21.57 8.15
C VAL A 218 -9.66 20.86 6.92
N ILE A 219 -10.78 20.15 7.10
CA ILE A 219 -11.47 19.50 5.98
C ILE A 219 -12.48 20.48 5.41
N VAL A 220 -12.42 20.69 4.10
CA VAL A 220 -13.24 21.64 3.37
C VAL A 220 -13.95 20.91 2.25
N GLU A 221 -15.28 20.94 2.24
CA GLU A 221 -16.05 20.39 1.13
C GLU A 221 -16.30 21.46 0.07
N ASP A 222 -16.36 21.04 -1.20
CA ASP A 222 -16.67 21.93 -2.31
C ASP A 222 -18.02 22.65 -2.13
N GLY A 223 -17.96 23.97 -1.96
CA GLY A 223 -19.11 24.84 -1.71
C GLY A 223 -19.27 25.23 -0.23
N GLN A 224 -18.47 24.65 0.66
CA GLN A 224 -18.47 24.97 2.09
C GLN A 224 -17.30 25.88 2.52
N GLU A 225 -16.47 26.35 1.59
CA GLU A 225 -15.29 27.19 1.90
C GLU A 225 -15.68 28.50 2.61
N LYS A 226 -16.85 29.05 2.27
CA LYS A 226 -17.34 30.31 2.85
C LYS A 226 -17.82 30.14 4.30
N HIS A 227 -18.12 28.91 4.71
CA HIS A 227 -18.64 28.53 6.02
C HIS A 227 -17.54 28.15 7.02
N LEU A 228 -16.27 28.17 6.60
CA LEU A 228 -15.13 28.00 7.50
C LEU A 228 -15.07 29.13 8.54
N GLY A 229 -14.47 28.81 9.69
CA GLY A 229 -14.15 29.80 10.73
C GLY A 229 -13.29 30.94 10.17
N SER A 230 -13.44 32.14 10.74
CA SER A 230 -12.75 33.35 10.28
C SER A 230 -11.23 33.18 10.07
N PRO A 231 -10.46 32.59 11.01
CA PRO A 231 -9.01 32.46 10.83
C PRO A 231 -8.61 31.42 9.78
N GLU A 232 -9.30 30.28 9.69
CA GLU A 232 -9.01 29.27 8.65
C GLU A 232 -9.40 29.76 7.25
N LYS A 233 -10.50 30.51 7.17
CA LYS A 233 -11.00 31.09 5.92
C LYS A 233 -10.06 32.14 5.35
N GLU A 234 -9.57 33.07 6.18
CA GLU A 234 -8.61 34.09 5.76
C GLU A 234 -7.30 33.44 5.29
N TYR A 235 -6.84 32.41 6.00
CA TYR A 235 -5.62 31.68 5.64
C TYR A 235 -5.78 30.89 4.33
N LEU A 236 -6.91 30.18 4.16
CA LEU A 236 -7.22 29.51 2.90
C LEU A 236 -7.32 30.51 1.75
N ASN A 237 -7.96 31.67 1.96
CA ASN A 237 -8.11 32.70 0.94
C ASN A 237 -6.78 33.37 0.55
N HIS A 238 -5.80 33.40 1.45
CA HIS A 238 -4.43 33.84 1.13
C HIS A 238 -3.69 32.85 0.23
N LEU A 239 -3.91 31.55 0.43
CA LEU A 239 -3.25 30.47 -0.33
C LEU A 239 -3.97 30.16 -1.65
N LEU A 240 -5.30 30.23 -1.64
CA LEU A 240 -6.23 29.92 -2.72
C LEU A 240 -7.36 30.97 -2.70
N PRO A 241 -7.16 32.12 -3.36
CA PRO A 241 -8.15 33.19 -3.40
C PRO A 241 -9.51 32.68 -3.87
N LEU A 242 -10.54 32.81 -3.04
CA LEU A 242 -11.88 32.30 -3.35
C LEU A 242 -12.55 33.07 -4.49
N GLU A 243 -12.07 34.27 -4.80
CA GLU A 243 -12.49 35.06 -5.97
C GLU A 243 -12.06 34.41 -7.30
N ASP A 244 -10.94 33.69 -7.29
CA ASP A 244 -10.39 32.99 -8.45
C ASP A 244 -10.86 31.54 -8.55
N LYS A 245 -11.85 31.14 -7.75
CA LYS A 245 -12.31 29.75 -7.67
C LYS A 245 -12.91 29.29 -8.99
N VAL A 246 -12.12 28.51 -9.74
CA VAL A 246 -12.55 27.79 -10.93
C VAL A 246 -12.05 26.34 -10.82
N VAL A 247 -12.97 25.42 -10.57
CA VAL A 247 -12.68 23.97 -10.52
C VAL A 247 -13.18 23.29 -11.79
N LYS A 248 -12.41 22.33 -12.32
CA LYS A 248 -12.79 21.55 -13.50
C LYS A 248 -13.91 20.55 -13.17
N ASN A 249 -14.72 20.20 -14.16
CA ASN A 249 -15.74 19.18 -14.02
C ASN A 249 -15.13 17.77 -14.08
N HIS A 250 -15.50 16.90 -13.16
CA HIS A 250 -15.05 15.51 -13.08
C HIS A 250 -15.34 14.71 -14.36
N ARG A 251 -16.36 15.09 -15.15
CA ARG A 251 -16.71 14.44 -16.42
C ARG A 251 -15.70 14.72 -17.53
N ASP A 252 -14.98 15.84 -17.43
CA ASP A 252 -13.94 16.22 -18.38
C ASP A 252 -12.57 15.61 -17.99
N MET A 253 -12.52 14.92 -16.85
CA MET A 253 -11.33 14.23 -16.34
C MET A 253 -11.36 12.75 -16.70
N SER A 254 -10.18 12.13 -16.81
CA SER A 254 -10.08 10.69 -17.01
C SER A 254 -10.68 9.93 -15.83
N GLY A 255 -11.52 8.94 -16.12
CA GLY A 255 -12.14 8.11 -15.07
C GLY A 255 -11.08 7.34 -14.27
N ASP A 256 -11.35 7.10 -13.00
CA ASP A 256 -10.39 6.53 -12.04
C ASP A 256 -9.80 5.19 -12.50
N GLU A 257 -10.60 4.33 -13.13
CA GLU A 257 -10.12 3.04 -13.68
C GLU A 257 -9.17 3.22 -14.86
N LEU A 258 -9.30 4.30 -15.63
CA LEU A 258 -8.38 4.64 -16.72
C LEU A 258 -7.08 5.21 -16.18
N ALA A 259 -7.16 6.06 -15.14
CA ALA A 259 -5.99 6.58 -14.43
C ALA A 259 -5.15 5.46 -13.77
N GLU A 260 -5.81 4.50 -13.11
CA GLU A 260 -5.15 3.31 -12.55
C GLU A 260 -4.48 2.46 -13.64
N LYS A 261 -5.13 2.28 -14.81
CA LYS A 261 -4.55 1.55 -15.95
C LYS A 261 -3.36 2.28 -16.58
N GLN A 262 -3.42 3.60 -16.70
CA GLN A 262 -2.31 4.42 -17.19
C GLN A 262 -1.13 4.34 -16.24
N HIS A 263 -1.34 4.45 -14.92
CA HIS A 263 -0.28 4.30 -13.95
C HIS A 263 0.44 2.94 -14.04
N CYS A 264 -0.31 1.83 -14.15
CA CYS A 264 0.29 0.51 -14.38
C CYS A 264 1.03 0.38 -15.73
N ALA A 265 0.66 1.18 -16.73
CA ALA A 265 1.37 1.24 -18.01
C ALA A 265 2.64 2.08 -17.94
N ASP A 266 2.69 3.05 -17.01
CA ASP A 266 3.82 3.96 -16.82
C ASP A 266 4.94 3.35 -15.95
N ILE A 267 4.69 2.23 -15.26
CA ILE A 267 5.72 1.51 -14.51
C ILE A 267 6.78 0.97 -15.47
N LYS A 268 8.05 1.29 -15.21
CA LYS A 268 9.17 0.86 -16.04
C LYS A 268 10.09 -0.08 -15.29
N LEU A 269 10.63 -1.05 -16.02
CA LEU A 269 11.61 -2.01 -15.55
C LEU A 269 12.96 -1.75 -16.21
N TYR A 270 13.98 -1.58 -15.40
CA TYR A 270 15.37 -1.42 -15.82
C TYR A 270 16.19 -2.60 -15.30
N ARG A 271 17.13 -3.10 -16.10
CA ARG A 271 18.11 -4.12 -15.72
C ARG A 271 19.42 -3.45 -15.37
N CYS A 272 19.99 -3.86 -14.24
CA CYS A 272 21.26 -3.44 -13.69
C CYS A 272 22.20 -4.65 -13.74
N SER A 273 23.09 -4.66 -14.74
CA SER A 273 23.97 -5.80 -15.01
C SER A 273 25.42 -5.36 -15.19
N ASP A 274 26.37 -6.17 -14.72
CA ASP A 274 27.81 -5.99 -14.92
C ASP A 274 28.44 -6.94 -15.95
N GLU A 275 27.62 -7.64 -16.75
CA GLU A 275 28.04 -8.59 -17.82
C GLU A 275 29.11 -8.01 -18.78
N VAL A 276 29.12 -6.69 -19.00
CA VAL A 276 30.06 -6.00 -19.90
C VAL A 276 31.31 -5.49 -19.15
N GLY A 277 31.59 -6.01 -17.95
CA GLY A 277 32.68 -5.58 -17.07
C GLY A 277 32.47 -4.21 -16.37
N THR A 278 31.47 -3.46 -16.83
CA THR A 278 31.02 -2.18 -16.24
C THR A 278 29.53 -2.27 -15.94
N LEU A 279 29.13 -1.85 -14.75
CA LEU A 279 27.74 -1.93 -14.31
C LEU A 279 26.90 -0.89 -15.07
N ARG A 280 25.89 -1.36 -15.80
CA ARG A 280 25.02 -0.51 -16.64
C ARG A 280 23.55 -0.71 -16.28
N VAL A 281 22.80 0.39 -16.32
CA VAL A 281 21.35 0.42 -16.15
C VAL A 281 20.70 0.59 -17.53
N THR A 282 19.93 -0.39 -17.97
CA THR A 282 19.25 -0.40 -19.29
C THR A 282 17.76 -0.62 -19.13
N GLU A 283 16.93 0.14 -19.85
CA GLU A 283 15.47 -0.07 -19.87
C GLU A 283 15.14 -1.40 -20.57
N VAL A 284 14.35 -2.25 -19.91
CA VAL A 284 13.94 -3.56 -20.44
C VAL A 284 12.49 -3.54 -20.91
N LYS A 285 11.61 -2.95 -20.10
CA LYS A 285 10.16 -3.01 -20.33
C LYS A 285 9.48 -1.77 -19.75
N THR A 286 8.47 -1.27 -20.44
CA THR A 286 7.53 -0.26 -19.93
C THR A 286 6.15 -0.87 -19.93
N GLY A 287 5.59 -1.08 -18.74
CA GLY A 287 4.22 -1.53 -18.49
C GLY A 287 3.80 -2.83 -19.19
N PRO A 288 2.66 -3.36 -18.76
CA PRO A 288 2.49 -3.95 -17.44
C PRO A 288 3.47 -5.11 -17.20
N LEU A 289 4.04 -5.18 -16.00
CA LEU A 289 5.11 -6.14 -15.65
C LEU A 289 4.58 -7.56 -15.38
N GLU A 290 5.39 -8.55 -15.73
CA GLU A 290 5.16 -9.98 -15.49
C GLU A 290 6.32 -10.55 -14.66
N GLN A 291 6.05 -11.52 -13.79
CA GLN A 291 7.08 -12.09 -12.91
C GLN A 291 8.28 -12.66 -13.70
N LYS A 292 8.05 -13.21 -14.91
CA LYS A 292 9.07 -13.73 -15.81
C LYS A 292 10.06 -12.67 -16.34
N ASP A 293 9.74 -11.38 -16.18
CA ASP A 293 10.63 -10.29 -16.59
C ASP A 293 11.83 -10.14 -15.62
N LEU A 294 11.76 -10.75 -14.42
CA LEU A 294 12.82 -10.77 -13.43
C LEU A 294 13.66 -12.05 -13.58
N LEU A 295 14.92 -11.91 -13.98
CA LEU A 295 15.86 -13.04 -14.10
C LEU A 295 16.76 -13.13 -12.88
N SER A 296 16.87 -14.33 -12.30
CA SER A 296 17.67 -14.57 -11.07
C SER A 296 19.15 -14.19 -11.17
N GLN A 297 19.69 -13.99 -12.37
CA GLN A 297 21.10 -13.73 -12.63
C GLN A 297 21.47 -12.24 -12.69
N ASP A 298 20.49 -11.34 -12.67
CA ASP A 298 20.72 -9.89 -12.71
C ASP A 298 19.99 -9.18 -11.55
N SER A 299 20.26 -7.88 -11.39
CA SER A 299 19.47 -6.98 -10.57
C SER A 299 18.59 -6.06 -11.42
N TYR A 300 17.47 -5.59 -10.89
CA TYR A 300 16.48 -4.81 -11.61
C TYR A 300 16.01 -3.60 -10.79
N ILE A 301 15.71 -2.49 -11.46
CA ILE A 301 15.03 -1.32 -10.88
C ILE A 301 13.62 -1.26 -11.46
N VAL A 302 12.62 -1.28 -10.60
CA VAL A 302 11.22 -1.00 -10.93
C VAL A 302 10.95 0.47 -10.59
N ASP A 303 10.80 1.28 -11.63
CA ASP A 303 10.48 2.70 -11.57
C ASP A 303 8.96 2.87 -11.50
N ASN A 304 8.46 3.17 -10.29
CA ASN A 304 7.05 3.54 -10.05
C ASN A 304 6.89 5.07 -9.89
N ALA A 305 7.76 5.84 -10.56
CA ALA A 305 7.80 7.29 -10.52
C ALA A 305 7.88 7.86 -9.08
N GLU A 306 7.14 8.92 -8.79
CA GLU A 306 7.13 9.60 -7.49
C GLU A 306 6.62 8.71 -6.34
N ALA A 307 5.88 7.62 -6.64
CA ALA A 307 5.37 6.69 -5.63
C ALA A 307 6.46 5.74 -5.07
N GLY A 308 7.68 5.79 -5.60
CA GLY A 308 8.84 5.09 -5.04
C GLY A 308 9.51 4.13 -6.03
N ILE A 309 10.72 3.70 -5.69
CA ILE A 309 11.56 2.88 -6.54
C ILE A 309 11.90 1.58 -5.82
N TRP A 310 11.75 0.46 -6.53
CA TRP A 310 12.13 -0.84 -6.00
C TRP A 310 13.36 -1.37 -6.72
N VAL A 311 14.30 -1.92 -5.96
CA VAL A 311 15.47 -2.62 -6.51
C VAL A 311 15.35 -4.08 -6.19
N TRP A 312 15.13 -4.92 -7.21
CA TRP A 312 15.07 -6.36 -7.05
C TRP A 312 16.43 -6.98 -7.37
N VAL A 313 16.88 -7.90 -6.54
CA VAL A 313 18.20 -8.51 -6.67
C VAL A 313 18.05 -10.04 -6.78
N GLY A 314 18.44 -10.59 -7.93
CA GLY A 314 18.37 -12.02 -8.19
C GLY A 314 19.31 -12.84 -7.30
N LYS A 315 18.94 -14.08 -6.99
CA LYS A 315 19.73 -15.03 -6.17
C LYS A 315 21.10 -15.35 -6.77
N LYS A 316 21.24 -15.26 -8.08
CA LYS A 316 22.46 -15.52 -8.85
C LYS A 316 23.14 -14.23 -9.33
N ALA A 317 22.65 -13.06 -8.93
CA ALA A 317 23.26 -11.77 -9.26
C ALA A 317 24.69 -11.66 -8.69
N SER A 318 25.52 -10.86 -9.36
CA SER A 318 26.92 -10.69 -8.98
C SER A 318 27.04 -10.04 -7.60
N HIS A 319 28.13 -10.31 -6.86
CA HIS A 319 28.34 -9.66 -5.55
C HIS A 319 28.44 -8.13 -5.69
N LYS A 320 28.95 -7.64 -6.82
CA LYS A 320 29.05 -6.21 -7.12
C LYS A 320 27.67 -5.60 -7.40
N GLU A 321 26.81 -6.29 -8.14
CA GLU A 321 25.43 -5.87 -8.36
C GLU A 321 24.63 -5.79 -7.05
N ARG A 322 24.79 -6.80 -6.19
CA ARG A 322 24.13 -6.87 -4.88
C ARG A 322 24.53 -5.71 -3.95
N THR A 323 25.82 -5.41 -3.88
CA THR A 323 26.38 -4.40 -2.96
C THR A 323 26.13 -2.98 -3.47
N GLU A 324 26.18 -2.75 -4.79
CA GLU A 324 25.93 -1.42 -5.39
C GLU A 324 24.45 -1.15 -5.67
N ALA A 325 23.54 -2.10 -5.46
CA ALA A 325 22.11 -2.01 -5.77
C ALA A 325 21.43 -0.70 -5.28
N MET A 326 21.63 -0.35 -4.01
CA MET A 326 21.06 0.87 -3.42
C MET A 326 21.68 2.15 -3.99
N ARG A 327 23.00 2.14 -4.23
CA ARG A 327 23.70 3.26 -4.84
C ARG A 327 23.24 3.50 -6.28
N ASN A 328 22.99 2.42 -7.03
CA ASN A 328 22.48 2.50 -8.39
C ASN A 328 21.09 3.13 -8.43
N ALA A 329 20.21 2.78 -7.50
CA ALA A 329 18.89 3.42 -7.38
C ALA A 329 18.99 4.91 -7.02
N GLN A 330 19.89 5.30 -6.12
CA GLN A 330 20.15 6.72 -5.84
C GLN A 330 20.69 7.47 -7.06
N GLY A 331 21.64 6.87 -7.78
CA GLY A 331 22.15 7.41 -9.05
C GLY A 331 21.05 7.54 -10.11
N PHE A 332 20.13 6.58 -10.15
CA PHE A 332 18.97 6.58 -11.03
C PHE A 332 18.00 7.73 -10.70
N ILE A 333 17.65 7.94 -9.42
CA ILE A 333 16.84 9.08 -8.95
C ILE A 333 17.44 10.40 -9.43
N LYS A 334 18.74 10.60 -9.18
CA LYS A 334 19.45 11.83 -9.57
C LYS A 334 19.45 12.04 -11.08
N LYS A 335 19.64 10.97 -11.86
CA LYS A 335 19.66 11.02 -13.34
C LYS A 335 18.28 11.30 -13.93
N LYS A 336 17.22 10.77 -13.31
CA LYS A 336 15.83 10.98 -13.74
C LYS A 336 15.25 12.32 -13.26
N GLY A 337 15.91 13.00 -12.32
CA GLY A 337 15.44 14.26 -11.76
C GLY A 337 14.30 14.09 -10.74
N TYR A 338 14.16 12.90 -10.16
CA TYR A 338 13.18 12.67 -9.10
C TYR A 338 13.61 13.37 -7.79
N PRO A 339 12.66 13.75 -6.92
CA PRO A 339 12.97 14.33 -5.62
C PRO A 339 13.94 13.48 -4.79
N HIS A 340 14.82 14.12 -4.03
CA HIS A 340 15.79 13.41 -3.18
C HIS A 340 15.13 12.53 -2.09
N CYS A 341 13.90 12.87 -1.71
CA CYS A 341 13.07 12.15 -0.76
C CYS A 341 12.34 10.93 -1.35
N THR A 342 12.46 10.65 -2.66
CA THR A 342 11.84 9.47 -3.26
C THR A 342 12.24 8.19 -2.52
N GLN A 343 11.24 7.39 -2.15
CA GLN A 343 11.42 6.14 -1.39
C GLN A 343 12.16 5.10 -2.24
N VAL A 344 13.09 4.38 -1.60
CA VAL A 344 13.83 3.29 -2.25
C VAL A 344 13.82 2.07 -1.34
N ALA A 345 13.40 0.92 -1.88
CA ALA A 345 13.45 -0.36 -1.20
C ALA A 345 14.21 -1.40 -2.04
N ARG A 346 15.19 -2.08 -1.43
CA ARG A 346 15.93 -3.20 -2.04
C ARG A 346 15.39 -4.52 -1.54
N VAL A 347 14.88 -5.33 -2.46
CA VAL A 347 14.30 -6.66 -2.22
C VAL A 347 15.15 -7.73 -2.91
N ILE A 348 15.18 -8.93 -2.31
CA ILE A 348 15.87 -10.08 -2.90
C ILE A 348 14.85 -11.06 -3.48
N GLU A 349 15.29 -11.84 -4.47
CA GLU A 349 14.47 -12.91 -5.05
C GLU A 349 13.99 -13.90 -3.97
N GLY A 350 12.69 -14.15 -3.93
CA GLY A 350 12.02 -15.00 -2.95
C GLY A 350 11.75 -14.34 -1.59
N GLY A 351 12.23 -13.11 -1.37
CA GLY A 351 11.97 -12.28 -0.18
C GLY A 351 11.08 -11.09 -0.48
N GLU A 352 10.29 -11.12 -1.56
CA GLU A 352 9.54 -9.96 -2.02
C GLU A 352 8.34 -9.63 -1.10
N PRO A 353 8.20 -8.38 -0.64
CA PRO A 353 7.02 -7.96 0.10
C PRO A 353 5.82 -7.74 -0.81
N MET A 354 4.60 -7.75 -0.24
CA MET A 354 3.36 -7.52 -0.99
C MET A 354 3.35 -6.21 -1.79
N GLY A 355 3.98 -5.15 -1.29
CA GLY A 355 4.10 -3.87 -1.99
C GLY A 355 4.81 -4.02 -3.35
N PHE A 356 5.84 -4.85 -3.42
CA PHE A 356 6.55 -5.17 -4.65
C PHE A 356 5.72 -6.07 -5.57
N LYS A 357 5.16 -7.16 -5.02
CA LYS A 357 4.39 -8.15 -5.80
C LYS A 357 3.18 -7.53 -6.50
N CYS A 358 2.55 -6.52 -5.88
CA CYS A 358 1.42 -5.79 -6.46
C CYS A 358 1.76 -4.95 -7.70
N LEU A 359 3.04 -4.73 -8.02
CA LEU A 359 3.48 -4.00 -9.22
C LEU A 359 3.42 -4.89 -10.49
N PHE A 360 3.20 -6.19 -10.32
CA PHE A 360 3.15 -7.18 -11.40
C PHE A 360 1.71 -7.65 -11.63
N ARG A 361 1.37 -8.00 -12.89
CA ARG A 361 0.01 -8.46 -13.25
C ARG A 361 -0.41 -9.72 -12.49
N VAL A 362 0.50 -10.68 -12.43
CA VAL A 362 0.32 -11.98 -11.78
C VAL A 362 1.63 -12.32 -11.11
N TRP A 363 1.57 -12.68 -9.84
CA TRP A 363 2.71 -13.10 -9.05
C TRP A 363 2.42 -14.46 -8.42
N HIS A 364 3.21 -15.48 -8.75
CA HIS A 364 3.10 -16.80 -8.17
C HIS A 364 4.31 -17.08 -7.27
N ASP A 365 4.05 -17.48 -6.03
CA ASP A 365 5.12 -17.92 -5.13
C ASP A 365 5.53 -19.34 -5.53
N THR A 366 6.73 -19.50 -6.08
CA THR A 366 7.29 -20.81 -6.43
C THR A 366 7.71 -21.56 -5.16
N GLU A 367 6.93 -22.60 -4.84
CA GLU A 367 7.19 -23.71 -3.91
C GLU A 367 7.39 -23.38 -2.41
N HIS A 368 6.27 -23.43 -1.68
CA HIS A 368 6.20 -24.31 -0.52
C HIS A 368 5.22 -25.45 -0.86
N PRO A 369 5.63 -26.74 -0.80
CA PRO A 369 4.68 -27.84 -0.78
C PRO A 369 3.68 -27.61 0.33
N ALA A 370 2.40 -27.86 0.06
CA ALA A 370 1.28 -27.66 0.97
C ALA A 370 1.60 -28.09 2.41
N LEU A 371 1.89 -27.11 3.26
CA LEU A 371 1.77 -27.19 4.70
C LEU A 371 0.57 -26.30 5.09
N PRO A 372 -0.34 -26.78 5.95
CA PRO A 372 -1.53 -26.03 6.29
C PRO A 372 -1.15 -24.83 7.16
N GLY A 373 -1.28 -23.64 6.58
CA GLY A 373 -1.30 -22.38 7.31
C GLY A 373 -0.24 -21.37 6.86
N LYS A 374 -0.76 -20.21 6.46
CA LYS A 374 -0.14 -18.87 6.41
C LYS A 374 0.38 -18.42 5.04
N THR A 375 -0.41 -17.56 4.41
CA THR A 375 0.06 -16.42 3.62
C THR A 375 -0.50 -15.14 4.24
N HIS A 376 0.26 -14.06 4.06
CA HIS A 376 0.19 -12.77 4.74
C HIS A 376 -1.22 -12.17 4.88
N SER A 377 -1.65 -11.89 6.10
CA SER A 377 -2.84 -11.07 6.33
C SER A 377 -2.50 -9.58 6.26
N ALA A 378 -3.25 -8.87 5.43
CA ALA A 378 -3.31 -7.42 5.48
C ALA A 378 -3.91 -6.96 6.82
N HIS A 379 -3.54 -5.75 7.21
CA HIS A 379 -4.06 -5.08 8.39
C HIS A 379 -5.59 -4.86 8.27
N LYS A 380 -6.28 -5.06 9.40
CA LYS A 380 -7.74 -4.96 9.66
C LYS A 380 -8.61 -6.16 9.26
N ILE A 381 -8.32 -7.35 9.79
CA ILE A 381 -9.39 -8.27 10.22
C ILE A 381 -8.95 -8.85 11.58
N ALA A 382 -9.88 -8.91 12.54
CA ALA A 382 -9.64 -9.44 13.88
C ALA A 382 -9.02 -10.85 13.82
N LYS A 383 -8.28 -11.25 14.87
CA LYS A 383 -7.65 -12.57 14.97
C LYS A 383 -8.71 -13.68 14.77
N THR A 384 -8.73 -14.30 13.59
CA THR A 384 -9.56 -15.49 13.34
C THR A 384 -8.67 -16.71 13.52
N VAL A 385 -8.96 -17.49 14.56
CA VAL A 385 -8.43 -18.85 14.73
C VAL A 385 -8.89 -19.65 13.51
N GLN A 386 -7.97 -20.21 12.73
CA GLN A 386 -8.31 -21.13 11.63
C GLN A 386 -8.88 -22.41 12.24
N THR A 387 -10.18 -22.43 12.52
CA THR A 387 -10.92 -23.66 12.75
C THR A 387 -11.06 -24.37 11.41
N LYS A 388 -10.81 -25.68 11.39
CA LYS A 388 -11.06 -26.53 10.21
C LYS A 388 -12.49 -26.28 9.72
N PHE A 389 -12.67 -26.26 8.40
CA PHE A 389 -13.97 -26.05 7.76
C PHE A 389 -15.00 -27.01 8.36
N ASP A 390 -16.02 -26.44 9.00
CA ASP A 390 -17.13 -27.17 9.61
C ASP A 390 -18.42 -26.47 9.17
N ALA A 391 -18.98 -26.94 8.06
CA ALA A 391 -20.14 -26.35 7.41
C ALA A 391 -21.35 -26.11 8.34
N PRO A 392 -21.66 -26.99 9.33
CA PRO A 392 -22.76 -26.78 10.27
C PRO A 392 -22.56 -25.60 11.21
N THR A 393 -21.33 -25.17 11.50
CA THR A 393 -21.05 -24.05 12.44
C THR A 393 -20.80 -22.72 11.72
N LEU A 394 -20.89 -22.69 10.39
CA LEU A 394 -20.55 -21.52 9.58
C LEU A 394 -21.46 -20.30 9.86
N HIS A 395 -22.75 -20.52 10.11
CA HIS A 395 -23.70 -19.46 10.50
C HIS A 395 -23.33 -18.76 11.83
N SER A 396 -22.61 -19.46 12.72
CA SER A 396 -22.17 -18.93 14.02
C SER A 396 -20.81 -18.21 13.98
N ASN A 397 -20.10 -18.26 12.84
CA ASN A 397 -18.76 -17.69 12.70
C ASN A 397 -18.65 -16.78 11.44
N PRO A 398 -19.08 -15.51 11.54
CA PRO A 398 -19.08 -14.57 10.42
C PRO A 398 -17.69 -14.34 9.79
N ALA A 399 -16.62 -14.53 10.56
CA ALA A 399 -15.25 -14.36 10.08
C ALA A 399 -14.81 -15.50 9.14
N LEU A 400 -15.24 -16.74 9.41
CA LEU A 400 -14.98 -17.88 8.54
C LEU A 400 -15.82 -17.78 7.25
N SER A 401 -17.07 -17.36 7.34
CA SER A 401 -17.96 -17.13 6.19
C SER A 401 -17.39 -16.07 5.23
N ALA A 402 -16.87 -14.97 5.77
CA ALA A 402 -16.23 -13.91 4.99
C ALA A 402 -14.93 -14.38 4.32
N GLN A 403 -14.12 -15.21 4.99
CA GLN A 403 -12.88 -15.73 4.42
C GLN A 403 -13.15 -16.72 3.28
N MET A 404 -14.13 -17.61 3.47
CA MET A 404 -14.46 -18.65 2.49
C MET A 404 -15.39 -18.15 1.38
N GLN A 405 -15.98 -16.95 1.54
CA GLN A 405 -17.02 -16.40 0.66
C GLN A 405 -18.23 -17.34 0.54
N VAL A 406 -18.57 -18.00 1.65
CA VAL A 406 -19.70 -18.94 1.77
C VAL A 406 -20.50 -18.53 2.99
N VAL A 407 -21.82 -18.39 2.85
CA VAL A 407 -22.70 -17.88 3.92
C VAL A 407 -23.25 -18.96 4.84
N ASP A 408 -23.40 -20.19 4.32
CA ASP A 408 -23.92 -21.36 5.01
C ASP A 408 -23.46 -22.66 4.32
N ASP A 409 -24.03 -23.81 4.67
CA ASP A 409 -23.68 -25.10 4.07
C ASP A 409 -24.31 -25.36 2.67
N GLY A 410 -25.05 -24.40 2.11
CA GLY A 410 -25.71 -24.54 0.81
C GLY A 410 -27.02 -25.35 0.83
N THR A 411 -27.55 -25.70 2.02
CA THR A 411 -28.77 -26.53 2.18
C THR A 411 -30.07 -25.72 2.29
N GLY A 412 -29.98 -24.39 2.28
CA GLY A 412 -31.11 -23.47 2.32
C GLY A 412 -32.13 -23.67 1.18
N LYS A 413 -33.32 -23.09 1.37
CA LYS A 413 -34.40 -23.15 0.38
C LYS A 413 -33.99 -22.35 -0.86
N ARG A 414 -34.17 -22.92 -2.03
CA ARG A 414 -33.83 -22.27 -3.30
C ARG A 414 -34.93 -22.33 -4.34
N GLU A 415 -35.16 -21.20 -4.97
CA GLU A 415 -36.00 -21.09 -6.17
C GLU A 415 -35.12 -20.67 -7.34
N VAL A 416 -35.12 -21.46 -8.41
CA VAL A 416 -34.32 -21.20 -9.60
C VAL A 416 -35.26 -20.82 -10.74
N PHE A 417 -35.01 -19.66 -11.34
CA PHE A 417 -35.75 -19.13 -12.47
C PHE A 417 -34.84 -18.99 -13.69
N ARG A 418 -35.36 -19.26 -14.88
CA ARG A 418 -34.72 -18.99 -16.16
C ARG A 418 -35.46 -17.84 -16.85
N VAL A 419 -34.70 -16.90 -17.39
CA VAL A 419 -35.25 -15.82 -18.22
C VAL A 419 -35.66 -16.40 -19.58
N ARG A 420 -36.93 -16.23 -19.95
CA ARG A 420 -37.47 -16.52 -21.29
C ARG A 420 -38.53 -15.48 -21.63
N ASN A 421 -38.49 -14.94 -22.86
CA ASN A 421 -39.46 -13.95 -23.35
C ASN A 421 -39.69 -12.79 -22.37
N LEU A 422 -38.59 -12.21 -21.86
CA LEU A 422 -38.59 -11.11 -20.89
C LEU A 422 -39.26 -11.40 -19.52
N ASN A 423 -39.53 -12.68 -19.22
CA ASN A 423 -40.17 -13.12 -17.97
C ASN A 423 -39.35 -14.21 -17.26
N LEU A 424 -39.61 -14.38 -15.96
CA LEU A 424 -39.04 -15.46 -15.16
C LEU A 424 -39.90 -16.71 -15.26
N VAL A 425 -39.30 -17.81 -15.72
CA VAL A 425 -39.92 -19.13 -15.77
C VAL A 425 -39.25 -20.02 -14.74
N SER A 426 -40.04 -20.61 -13.84
CA SER A 426 -39.52 -21.53 -12.82
C SER A 426 -38.83 -22.74 -13.46
N VAL A 427 -37.65 -23.09 -12.95
CA VAL A 427 -36.89 -24.26 -13.39
C VAL A 427 -37.25 -25.44 -12.50
N GLU A 428 -37.59 -26.57 -13.13
CA GLU A 428 -37.89 -27.81 -12.43
C GLU A 428 -36.73 -28.26 -11.54
N LEU A 429 -37.05 -28.84 -10.38
CA LEU A 429 -36.08 -29.33 -9.39
C LEU A 429 -35.02 -30.29 -9.99
N ARG A 430 -35.39 -31.08 -11.02
CA ARG A 430 -34.49 -32.03 -11.70
C ARG A 430 -33.39 -31.35 -12.52
N ASP A 431 -33.58 -30.09 -12.85
CA ASP A 431 -32.64 -29.28 -13.64
C ASP A 431 -31.94 -28.21 -12.80
N HIS A 432 -32.15 -28.20 -11.48
CA HIS A 432 -31.37 -27.37 -10.57
C HIS A 432 -29.89 -27.78 -10.65
N GLY A 433 -29.01 -26.78 -10.83
CA GLY A 433 -27.58 -27.01 -11.05
C GLY A 433 -27.16 -27.12 -12.52
N LYS A 434 -28.10 -27.21 -13.47
CA LYS A 434 -27.81 -27.19 -14.91
C LYS A 434 -28.00 -25.79 -15.49
N PHE A 435 -26.90 -25.10 -15.74
CA PHE A 435 -26.91 -23.76 -16.34
C PHE A 435 -26.44 -23.82 -17.79
N PHE A 436 -27.19 -23.20 -18.69
CA PHE A 436 -26.86 -23.15 -20.11
C PHE A 436 -26.29 -21.78 -20.47
N SER A 437 -25.14 -21.75 -21.14
CA SER A 437 -24.42 -20.51 -21.51
C SER A 437 -25.21 -19.56 -22.43
N ASN A 438 -26.28 -20.05 -23.07
CA ASN A 438 -27.21 -19.25 -23.87
C ASN A 438 -28.41 -18.69 -23.07
N GLY A 439 -28.51 -18.97 -21.78
CA GLY A 439 -29.59 -18.51 -20.91
C GLY A 439 -29.10 -17.56 -19.82
N CYS A 440 -30.04 -16.83 -19.21
CA CYS A 440 -29.82 -16.13 -17.95
C CYS A 440 -30.73 -16.73 -16.88
N TYR A 441 -30.23 -16.77 -15.65
CA TYR A 441 -30.92 -17.39 -14.52
C TYR A 441 -30.95 -16.44 -13.33
N VAL A 442 -32.02 -16.50 -12.55
CA VAL A 442 -32.15 -15.81 -11.28
C VAL A 442 -32.44 -16.84 -10.21
N ILE A 443 -31.69 -16.83 -9.12
CA ILE A 443 -31.79 -17.82 -8.04
C ILE A 443 -32.06 -17.05 -6.76
N VAL A 444 -33.17 -17.34 -6.11
CA VAL A 444 -33.48 -16.86 -4.77
C VAL A 444 -33.06 -17.95 -3.80
N TYR A 445 -32.12 -17.62 -2.93
CA TYR A 445 -31.58 -18.52 -1.92
C TYR A 445 -31.91 -17.98 -0.54
N ILE A 446 -32.63 -18.76 0.27
CA ILE A 446 -33.04 -18.41 1.63
C ILE A 446 -32.33 -19.37 2.58
N TYR A 447 -31.54 -18.81 3.49
CA TYR A 447 -30.76 -19.56 4.46
C TYR A 447 -30.98 -19.05 5.86
N ASP A 448 -30.74 -19.91 6.84
CA ASP A 448 -30.81 -19.55 8.25
C ASP A 448 -29.43 -19.02 8.72
N SER A 449 -29.39 -17.77 9.14
CA SER A 449 -28.19 -17.15 9.72
C SER A 449 -28.02 -17.43 11.21
N GLY A 450 -28.92 -18.22 11.82
CA GLY A 450 -28.97 -18.53 13.25
C GLY A 450 -29.72 -17.51 14.10
N THR A 451 -30.00 -16.31 13.58
CA THR A 451 -30.80 -15.27 14.26
C THR A 451 -32.03 -14.83 13.46
N LYS A 452 -32.00 -15.00 12.13
CA LYS A 452 -33.09 -14.70 11.20
C LYS A 452 -32.90 -15.46 9.88
N GLU A 453 -33.98 -15.65 9.12
CA GLU A 453 -33.90 -16.09 7.73
C GLU A 453 -33.36 -14.92 6.88
N ASP A 454 -32.23 -15.14 6.21
CA ASP A 454 -31.61 -14.18 5.30
C ASP A 454 -31.72 -14.68 3.85
N CYS A 455 -31.71 -13.74 2.90
CA CYS A 455 -31.93 -14.03 1.49
C CYS A 455 -30.79 -13.49 0.61
N ILE A 456 -30.38 -14.30 -0.37
CA ILE A 456 -29.46 -13.93 -1.45
C ILE A 456 -30.14 -14.14 -2.78
N VAL A 457 -30.13 -13.11 -3.61
CA VAL A 457 -30.63 -13.18 -4.99
C VAL A 457 -29.42 -13.20 -5.93
N TYR A 458 -29.12 -14.38 -6.46
CA TYR A 458 -28.12 -14.53 -7.52
C TYR A 458 -28.75 -14.27 -8.88
N TYR A 459 -28.06 -13.55 -9.75
CA TYR A 459 -28.40 -13.53 -11.17
C TYR A 459 -27.19 -13.91 -12.00
N TRP A 460 -27.33 -15.01 -12.73
CA TRP A 460 -26.29 -15.62 -13.54
C TRP A 460 -26.50 -15.27 -15.01
N LEU A 461 -25.46 -14.73 -15.64
CA LEU A 461 -25.50 -14.26 -17.01
C LEU A 461 -24.68 -15.20 -17.91
N GLY A 462 -25.37 -15.91 -18.80
CA GLY A 462 -24.74 -16.77 -19.80
C GLY A 462 -23.91 -15.96 -20.78
N GLN A 463 -22.73 -16.46 -21.15
CA GLN A 463 -21.82 -15.80 -22.09
C GLN A 463 -22.52 -15.51 -23.42
N ASN A 464 -23.25 -16.50 -23.95
CA ASN A 464 -23.93 -16.48 -25.23
C ASN A 464 -25.41 -16.05 -25.13
N ALA A 465 -25.87 -15.58 -23.97
CA ALA A 465 -27.23 -15.07 -23.81
C ALA A 465 -27.40 -13.68 -24.45
N SER A 466 -28.61 -13.37 -24.90
CA SER A 466 -28.95 -12.10 -25.53
C SER A 466 -28.79 -10.92 -24.55
N THR A 467 -28.52 -9.73 -25.08
CA THR A 467 -28.38 -8.51 -24.27
C THR A 467 -29.69 -8.19 -23.53
N ASP A 468 -30.83 -8.49 -24.14
CA ASP A 468 -32.15 -8.25 -23.55
C ASP A 468 -32.45 -9.22 -22.42
N ASP A 469 -32.08 -10.50 -22.55
CA ASP A 469 -32.21 -11.46 -21.44
C ASP A 469 -31.29 -11.11 -20.27
N LYS A 470 -30.07 -10.62 -20.56
CA LYS A 470 -29.13 -10.16 -19.53
C LYS A 470 -29.66 -8.94 -18.77
N ARG A 471 -30.27 -7.99 -19.48
CA ARG A 471 -30.93 -6.82 -18.88
C ARG A 471 -32.15 -7.23 -18.06
N THR A 472 -32.97 -8.13 -18.60
CA THR A 472 -34.15 -8.66 -17.92
C THR A 472 -33.77 -9.39 -16.63
N ALA A 473 -32.73 -10.24 -16.65
CA ALA A 473 -32.26 -10.92 -15.45
C ALA A 473 -31.87 -9.93 -14.33
N ALA A 474 -31.18 -8.84 -14.68
CA ALA A 474 -30.78 -7.82 -13.71
C ALA A 474 -31.97 -7.01 -13.17
N LEU A 475 -32.95 -6.68 -14.03
CA LEU A 475 -34.18 -6.00 -13.63
C LEU A 475 -35.04 -6.88 -12.72
N LYS A 476 -35.27 -8.13 -13.11
CA LYS A 476 -36.07 -9.08 -12.34
C LYS A 476 -35.41 -9.48 -11.02
N ALA A 477 -34.08 -9.51 -10.95
CA ALA A 477 -33.39 -9.70 -9.68
C ALA A 477 -33.67 -8.55 -8.70
N ARG A 478 -33.71 -7.30 -9.17
CA ARG A 478 -34.08 -6.13 -8.35
C ARG A 478 -35.55 -6.15 -7.93
N GLU A 479 -36.46 -6.48 -8.85
CA GLU A 479 -37.89 -6.63 -8.51
C GLU A 479 -38.10 -7.72 -7.44
N LEU A 480 -37.30 -8.79 -7.46
CA LEU A 480 -37.34 -9.83 -6.43
C LEU A 480 -36.74 -9.37 -5.10
N ASP A 481 -35.69 -8.55 -5.12
CA ASP A 481 -35.14 -7.90 -3.90
C ASP A 481 -36.16 -6.95 -3.25
N ASP A 482 -36.92 -6.20 -4.04
CA ASP A 482 -37.98 -5.32 -3.55
C ASP A 482 -39.08 -6.09 -2.79
N ARG A 483 -39.35 -7.36 -3.16
CA ARG A 483 -40.29 -8.24 -2.42
C ARG A 483 -39.77 -8.64 -1.04
N PHE A 484 -38.47 -8.53 -0.79
CA PHE A 484 -37.82 -8.76 0.50
C PHE A 484 -37.45 -7.44 1.19
N ASN A 485 -38.19 -6.36 0.92
CA ASN A 485 -37.98 -5.01 1.47
C ASN A 485 -36.58 -4.44 1.19
N GLY A 486 -35.90 -4.87 0.12
CA GLY A 486 -34.54 -4.42 -0.22
C GLY A 486 -33.47 -4.91 0.76
N GLN A 487 -33.76 -5.95 1.54
CA GLN A 487 -32.83 -6.52 2.52
C GLN A 487 -32.02 -7.70 1.96
N SER A 488 -32.22 -8.10 0.70
CA SER A 488 -31.53 -9.25 0.13
C SER A 488 -30.17 -8.85 -0.46
N VAL A 489 -29.23 -9.80 -0.46
CA VAL A 489 -27.92 -9.58 -1.09
C VAL A 489 -28.01 -9.93 -2.57
N LEU A 490 -27.82 -8.93 -3.44
CA LEU A 490 -27.81 -9.11 -4.89
C LEU A 490 -26.41 -9.48 -5.40
N VAL A 491 -26.26 -10.70 -5.93
CA VAL A 491 -24.98 -11.21 -6.42
C VAL A 491 -25.01 -11.46 -7.92
N ARG A 492 -24.12 -10.78 -8.66
CA ARG A 492 -23.94 -10.98 -10.10
C ARG A 492 -22.92 -12.07 -10.38
N ALA A 493 -23.34 -13.13 -11.05
CA ALA A 493 -22.43 -14.14 -11.60
C ALA A 493 -22.41 -14.09 -13.13
N ARG A 494 -21.25 -14.40 -13.73
CA ARG A 494 -21.10 -14.56 -15.17
C ARG A 494 -20.64 -15.99 -15.44
N SER A 495 -21.00 -16.54 -16.60
CA SER A 495 -20.39 -17.78 -17.09
C SER A 495 -18.87 -17.62 -17.11
N GLY A 496 -18.18 -18.53 -16.42
CA GLY A 496 -16.71 -18.66 -16.46
C GLY A 496 -16.25 -19.38 -17.71
#